data_AF-A0A5N6YCB5-F1
#
_entry.id   AF-A0A5N6YCB5-F1
#
_cell.length_a   1.000
_cell.length_b   1.000
_cell.length_c   1.000
_cell.angle_alpha   90.00
_cell.angle_beta   90.00
_cell.angle_gamma   90.00
#
_symmetry.space_group_name_H-M   'P 1'
#
loop_
_entity.id
_entity.type
_entity.pdbx_description
1 polymer ?
#
loop_
_entity_poly.entity_id
_entity_poly.type
_entity_poly.pdbx_seq_one_letter_code
_entity_poly.pdbx_strand_id
1 'polypeptide(L)'
;MSLDRGPWKRPQKYILSLARRELEWIEHYAVPKPEDNHLATSASQNSPSCHIELLQKYMKVAPLLLPDEPDIIAPHIWHTDLHAGNIFVNNGKISSVIDWQGIWAAPLFLRARHSRLVDYNGDIILKAPTNFKDLEPDERIRYDSK
;
A
#
# COMPACT_ATOMS: atom_id res chain seq x y z
N MET A 1 -13.89 24.31 -3.91
CA MET A 1 -14.26 22.91 -3.65
C MET A 1 -14.21 22.64 -2.14
N SER A 2 -15.36 22.34 -1.52
CA SER A 2 -15.40 21.93 -0.12
C SER A 2 -15.03 20.45 -0.04
N LEU A 3 -13.95 20.11 0.65
CA LEU A 3 -13.40 18.75 0.68
C LEU A 3 -13.52 18.16 2.08
N ASP A 4 -13.96 16.91 2.16
CA ASP A 4 -13.82 16.11 3.38
C ASP A 4 -12.33 15.83 3.62
N ARG A 5 -11.79 16.43 4.68
CA ARG A 5 -10.39 16.29 5.10
C ARG A 5 -10.23 15.43 6.35
N GLY A 6 -11.30 14.76 6.79
CA GLY A 6 -11.31 13.97 8.01
C GLY A 6 -11.34 14.82 9.29
N PRO A 7 -11.02 14.21 10.46
CA PRO A 7 -10.59 12.82 10.63
C PRO A 7 -11.71 11.81 10.40
N TRP A 8 -11.38 10.65 9.82
CA TRP A 8 -12.35 9.60 9.52
C TRP A 8 -12.37 8.54 10.60
N LYS A 9 -13.53 8.29 11.21
CA LYS A 9 -13.71 7.26 12.25
C LYS A 9 -13.78 5.83 11.71
N ARG A 10 -13.92 5.66 10.39
CA ARG A 10 -14.10 4.38 9.71
C ARG A 10 -13.29 4.35 8.41
N PRO A 11 -12.62 3.24 8.06
CA PRO A 11 -11.80 3.16 6.85
C PRO A 11 -12.63 3.33 5.57
N GLN A 12 -13.90 2.92 5.57
CA GLN A 12 -14.83 3.17 4.46
C GLN A 12 -14.99 4.66 4.17
N LYS A 13 -15.07 5.50 5.21
CA LYS A 13 -15.20 6.95 5.03
C LYS A 13 -13.93 7.54 4.44
N TYR A 14 -12.77 7.02 4.83
CA TYR A 14 -11.48 7.41 4.28
C TYR A 14 -11.36 7.10 2.78
N ILE A 15 -11.59 5.84 2.36
CA ILE A 15 -11.43 5.46 0.95
C ILE A 15 -12.46 6.16 0.04
N LEU A 16 -13.66 6.40 0.54
CA LEU A 16 -14.71 7.09 -0.21
C LEU A 16 -14.46 8.60 -0.30
N SER A 17 -13.78 9.21 0.68
CA SER A 17 -13.46 10.64 0.61
C SER A 17 -12.40 10.91 -0.46
N LEU A 18 -11.44 10.00 -0.66
CA LEU A 18 -10.49 10.05 -1.76
C LEU A 18 -11.20 10.04 -3.12
N ALA A 19 -12.09 9.07 -3.32
CA ALA A 19 -12.80 8.93 -4.59
C ALA A 19 -13.72 10.14 -4.88
N ARG A 20 -14.42 10.66 -3.86
CA ARG A 20 -15.25 11.87 -4.01
C ARG A 20 -14.44 13.10 -4.37
N ARG A 21 -13.28 13.29 -3.72
CA ARG A 21 -12.37 14.39 -4.05
C ARG A 21 -11.89 14.29 -5.50
N GLU A 22 -11.51 13.10 -5.95
CA GLU A 22 -11.06 12.93 -7.33
C GLU A 22 -12.20 13.18 -8.33
N LEU A 23 -13.39 12.64 -8.05
CA LEU A 23 -14.57 12.81 -8.89
C LEU A 23 -14.94 14.28 -9.08
N GLU A 24 -15.07 15.00 -7.97
CA GLU A 24 -15.38 16.43 -7.98
C GLU A 24 -14.28 17.24 -8.68
N TRP A 25 -13.00 16.82 -8.58
CA TRP A 25 -11.91 17.51 -9.27
C TRP A 25 -12.02 17.31 -10.79
N ILE A 26 -12.29 16.07 -11.22
CA ILE A 26 -12.46 15.73 -12.63
C ILE A 26 -13.65 16.48 -13.23
N GLU A 27 -14.78 16.53 -12.52
CA GLU A 27 -16.00 17.21 -12.99
C GLU A 27 -15.80 18.71 -13.21
N HIS A 28 -14.97 19.37 -12.40
CA HIS A 28 -14.79 20.81 -12.48
C HIS A 28 -13.58 21.25 -13.30
N TYR A 29 -12.55 20.41 -13.41
CA TYR A 29 -11.23 20.85 -13.86
C TYR A 29 -10.55 19.93 -14.88
N ALA A 30 -11.01 18.70 -15.11
CA ALA A 30 -10.33 17.81 -16.06
C ALA A 30 -10.51 18.28 -17.50
N VAL A 31 -9.39 18.37 -18.22
CA VAL A 31 -9.34 18.67 -19.65
C VAL A 31 -8.67 17.50 -20.36
N PRO A 32 -9.34 16.85 -21.34
CA PRO A 32 -8.73 15.82 -22.16
C PRO A 32 -7.48 16.36 -22.87
N LYS A 33 -6.44 15.53 -22.97
CA LYS A 33 -5.27 15.83 -23.79
C LYS A 33 -5.66 15.84 -25.28
N PRO A 34 -4.95 16.57 -26.14
CA PRO A 34 -5.12 16.48 -27.59
C PRO A 34 -4.91 15.05 -28.10
N GLU A 35 -5.61 14.66 -29.16
CA GLU A 35 -5.50 13.31 -29.76
C GLU A 35 -4.09 12.99 -30.26
N ASP A 36 -3.36 13.98 -30.75
CA ASP A 36 -1.98 13.84 -31.24
C ASP A 36 -0.93 13.82 -30.12
N ASN A 37 -1.36 13.85 -28.85
CA ASN A 37 -0.42 13.81 -27.74
C ASN A 37 0.20 12.41 -27.60
N HIS A 38 1.47 12.26 -27.91
CA HIS A 38 2.23 11.02 -27.71
C HIS A 38 2.28 10.53 -26.24
N LEU A 39 1.91 11.38 -25.27
CA LEU A 39 1.75 11.01 -23.86
C LEU A 39 0.33 10.53 -23.52
N ALA A 40 -0.59 10.45 -24.48
CA ALA A 40 -1.90 9.86 -24.29
C ALA A 40 -1.78 8.33 -24.43
N THR A 41 -1.90 7.63 -23.30
CA THR A 41 -1.71 6.18 -23.25
C THR A 41 -2.87 5.41 -23.90
N SER A 42 -4.10 5.94 -23.82
CA SER A 42 -5.28 5.43 -24.54
C SER A 42 -6.42 6.46 -24.56
N ALA A 43 -7.39 6.28 -25.46
CA ALA A 43 -8.59 7.12 -25.52
C ALA A 43 -9.42 7.07 -24.22
N SER A 44 -9.53 5.89 -23.59
CA SER A 44 -10.28 5.73 -22.34
C SER A 44 -9.57 6.39 -21.16
N GLN A 45 -8.23 6.33 -21.10
CA GLN A 45 -7.45 7.03 -20.08
C GLN A 45 -7.42 8.54 -20.28
N ASN A 46 -7.71 9.02 -21.50
CA ASN A 46 -7.83 10.44 -21.80
C ASN A 46 -9.25 10.99 -21.58
N SER A 47 -10.24 10.13 -21.29
CA SER A 47 -11.64 10.50 -21.18
C SER A 47 -12.06 10.76 -19.72
N PRO A 48 -12.40 12.00 -19.33
CA PRO A 48 -12.92 12.31 -17.99
C PRO A 48 -14.13 11.48 -17.61
N SER A 49 -15.04 11.21 -18.56
CA SER A 49 -16.25 10.42 -18.30
C SER A 49 -15.93 8.97 -17.95
N CYS A 50 -14.92 8.37 -18.58
CA CYS A 50 -14.46 7.03 -18.24
C CYS A 50 -13.88 6.98 -16.81
N HIS A 51 -13.13 8.00 -16.39
CA HIS A 51 -12.62 8.09 -15.02
C HIS A 51 -13.74 8.27 -14.00
N ILE A 52 -14.74 9.10 -14.29
CA ILE A 52 -15.92 9.27 -13.42
C ILE A 52 -16.66 7.94 -13.26
N GLU A 53 -16.92 7.21 -14.36
CA GLU A 53 -17.57 5.90 -14.31
C GLU A 53 -16.77 4.90 -13.47
N LEU A 54 -15.44 4.89 -13.61
CA LEU A 54 -14.54 4.05 -12.81
C LEU A 54 -14.62 4.41 -11.32
N LEU A 55 -14.59 5.69 -10.97
CA LEU A 55 -14.71 6.15 -9.58
C LEU A 55 -16.07 5.78 -8.97
N GLN A 56 -17.15 5.89 -9.73
CA GLN A 56 -18.48 5.45 -9.29
C GLN A 56 -18.53 3.95 -9.03
N LYS A 57 -17.89 3.12 -9.87
CA LYS A 57 -17.74 1.67 -9.65
C LYS A 57 -16.89 1.39 -8.41
N TYR A 58 -15.75 2.08 -8.27
CA TYR A 58 -14.88 1.99 -7.10
C TYR A 58 -15.65 2.25 -5.81
N MET A 59 -16.46 3.31 -5.75
CA MET A 59 -17.23 3.66 -4.56
C MET A 59 -18.25 2.59 -4.15
N LYS A 60 -18.71 1.75 -5.08
CA LYS A 60 -19.62 0.62 -4.79
C LYS A 60 -18.88 -0.60 -4.25
N VAL A 61 -17.68 -0.88 -4.77
CA VAL A 61 -16.94 -2.13 -4.48
C VAL A 61 -15.95 -1.96 -3.33
N ALA A 62 -15.20 -0.86 -3.29
CA ALA A 62 -14.09 -0.69 -2.37
C ALA A 62 -14.45 -0.86 -0.88
N PRO A 63 -15.62 -0.39 -0.39
CA PRO A 63 -16.03 -0.63 1.01
C PRO A 63 -16.23 -2.09 1.37
N LEU A 64 -16.48 -2.97 0.40
CA LEU A 64 -16.71 -4.41 0.58
C LEU A 64 -15.41 -5.22 0.65
N LEU A 65 -14.29 -4.61 0.25
CA LEU A 65 -12.97 -5.25 0.21
C LEU A 65 -12.11 -4.89 1.43
N LEU A 66 -12.69 -4.18 2.40
CA LEU A 66 -11.96 -3.71 3.56
C LEU A 66 -11.84 -4.82 4.62
N PRO A 67 -10.68 -4.95 5.26
CA PRO A 67 -10.53 -5.77 6.46
C PRO A 67 -11.31 -5.17 7.64
N ASP A 68 -11.64 -5.99 8.62
CA ASP A 68 -12.32 -5.59 9.86
C ASP A 68 -11.36 -5.56 11.06
N GLU A 69 -10.13 -6.05 10.90
CA GLU A 69 -9.12 -6.14 11.95
C GLU A 69 -8.64 -4.74 12.38
N PRO A 70 -8.80 -4.37 13.67
CA PRO A 70 -8.44 -3.04 14.19
C PRO A 70 -7.00 -2.61 13.87
N ASP A 71 -6.05 -3.53 14.01
CA ASP A 71 -4.63 -3.26 13.74
C ASP A 71 -4.35 -3.00 12.26
N ILE A 72 -5.16 -3.55 11.37
CA ILE A 72 -4.99 -3.36 9.92
C ILE A 72 -5.65 -2.03 9.47
N ILE A 73 -6.78 -1.68 10.08
CA ILE A 73 -7.55 -0.48 9.70
C ILE A 73 -7.10 0.80 10.40
N ALA A 74 -6.38 0.69 11.53
CA ALA A 74 -5.87 1.85 12.25
C ALA A 74 -4.84 2.63 11.41
N PRO A 75 -4.74 3.96 11.58
CA PRO A 75 -3.77 4.77 10.84
C PRO A 75 -2.35 4.52 11.35
N HIS A 76 -1.46 4.08 10.46
CA HIS A 76 -0.06 3.81 10.73
C HIS A 76 0.87 4.69 9.89
N ILE A 77 2.00 5.06 10.47
CA ILE A 77 3.15 5.54 9.72
C ILE A 77 3.97 4.32 9.32
N TRP A 78 3.92 3.95 8.05
CA TRP A 78 4.67 2.83 7.47
C TRP A 78 5.69 3.34 6.47
N HIS A 79 6.95 2.93 6.61
CA HIS A 79 8.03 3.27 5.68
C HIS A 79 7.91 2.38 4.44
N THR A 80 7.44 2.93 3.32
CA THR A 80 7.14 2.13 2.11
C THR A 80 8.37 1.76 1.29
N ASP A 81 9.52 2.39 1.55
CA ASP A 81 10.77 2.11 0.84
C ASP A 81 11.93 1.77 1.78
N LEU A 82 11.69 0.85 2.71
CA LEU A 82 12.71 0.48 3.68
C LEU A 82 13.71 -0.50 3.04
N HIS A 83 14.93 -0.02 2.81
CA HIS A 83 16.06 -0.81 2.30
C HIS A 83 17.37 -0.36 2.96
N ALA A 84 18.45 -1.13 2.78
CA ALA A 84 19.73 -0.89 3.45
C ALA A 84 20.30 0.53 3.23
N GLY A 85 20.06 1.13 2.07
CA GLY A 85 20.49 2.52 1.76
C GLY A 85 19.77 3.59 2.59
N ASN A 86 18.61 3.28 3.14
CA ASN A 86 17.82 4.17 3.99
C ASN A 86 18.02 3.90 5.49
N ILE A 87 18.92 2.99 5.86
CA ILE A 87 19.20 2.59 7.25
C ILE A 87 20.67 2.83 7.57
N PHE A 88 20.93 3.66 8.58
CA PHE A 88 22.28 3.87 9.09
C PHE A 88 22.51 3.00 10.32
N VAL A 89 23.71 2.43 10.43
CA VAL A 89 24.10 1.54 11.51
C VAL A 89 25.38 2.05 12.14
N ASN A 90 25.43 2.10 13.46
CA ASN A 90 26.61 2.42 14.25
C ASN A 90 26.80 1.36 15.35
N ASN A 91 27.98 0.75 15.44
CA ASN A 91 28.30 -0.31 16.42
C ASN A 91 27.24 -1.43 16.46
N GLY A 92 26.78 -1.89 15.30
CA GLY A 92 25.78 -2.96 15.18
C GLY A 92 24.34 -2.57 15.55
N LYS A 93 24.07 -1.28 15.83
CA LYS A 93 22.73 -0.76 16.13
C LYS A 93 22.27 0.21 15.05
N ILE A 94 20.99 0.16 14.69
CA ILE A 94 20.39 1.15 13.80
C ILE A 94 20.48 2.52 14.50
N SER A 95 21.18 3.47 13.88
CA SER A 95 21.36 4.83 14.38
C SER A 95 20.34 5.80 13.81
N SER A 96 19.92 5.60 12.55
CA SER A 96 18.86 6.40 11.93
C SER A 96 18.20 5.69 10.74
N VAL A 97 16.99 6.13 10.42
CA VAL A 97 16.25 5.76 9.20
C VAL A 97 15.84 7.06 8.51
N ILE A 98 16.17 7.19 7.23
CA ILE A 98 15.92 8.40 6.43
C ILE A 98 14.83 8.15 5.38
N ASP A 99 14.61 9.14 4.50
CA ASP A 99 13.70 9.02 3.34
C ASP A 99 12.22 8.86 3.70
N TRP A 100 11.80 9.53 4.78
CA TRP A 100 10.39 9.62 5.22
C TRP A 100 9.54 10.58 4.37
N GLN A 101 10.07 11.13 3.28
CA GLN A 101 9.34 12.06 2.44
C GLN A 101 8.16 11.38 1.74
N GLY A 102 7.02 12.07 1.63
CA GLY A 102 5.80 11.52 1.03
C GLY A 102 5.06 10.48 1.91
N ILE A 103 5.53 10.22 3.13
CA ILE A 103 4.84 9.35 4.09
C ILE A 103 3.70 10.11 4.78
N TRP A 104 2.57 9.44 4.99
CA TRP A 104 1.39 9.98 5.65
C TRP A 104 0.68 8.89 6.46
N ALA A 105 -0.02 9.25 7.53
CA ALA A 105 -0.71 8.27 8.37
C ALA A 105 -1.91 7.65 7.62
N ALA A 106 -1.89 6.32 7.46
CA ALA A 106 -2.89 5.60 6.68
C ALA A 106 -3.07 4.16 7.18
N PRO A 107 -4.22 3.52 6.94
CA PRO A 107 -4.41 2.10 7.23
C PRO A 107 -3.35 1.20 6.57
N LEU A 108 -2.97 0.11 7.26
CA LEU A 108 -1.96 -0.82 6.75
C LEU A 108 -2.42 -1.52 5.47
N PHE A 109 -3.71 -1.85 5.32
CA PHE A 109 -4.19 -2.49 4.08
C PHE A 109 -3.94 -1.65 2.81
N LEU A 110 -3.73 -0.33 2.94
CA LEU A 110 -3.39 0.54 1.81
C LEU A 110 -1.89 0.68 1.59
N ARG A 111 -1.09 0.66 2.66
CA ARG A 111 0.31 1.10 2.61
C ARG A 111 1.33 0.03 3.00
N ALA A 112 0.90 -1.07 3.59
CA ALA A 112 1.78 -2.17 3.93
C ALA A 112 2.45 -2.69 2.64
N ARG A 113 3.77 -2.72 2.70
CA ARG A 113 4.66 -3.25 1.66
C ARG A 113 5.68 -4.13 2.34
N HIS A 114 6.03 -5.23 1.68
CA HIS A 114 7.16 -6.04 2.11
C HIS A 114 8.43 -5.21 1.99
N SER A 115 9.20 -5.14 3.07
CA SER A 115 10.40 -4.33 3.12
C SER A 115 11.51 -5.03 2.35
N ARG A 116 12.14 -4.33 1.38
CA ARG A 116 13.26 -4.88 0.61
C ARG A 116 14.44 -5.31 1.48
N LEU A 117 14.54 -4.75 2.68
CA LEU A 117 15.50 -5.19 3.71
C LEU A 117 15.45 -6.70 4.01
N VAL A 118 14.27 -7.31 3.95
CA VAL A 118 14.07 -8.74 4.28
C VAL A 118 13.82 -9.60 3.04
N ASP A 119 14.02 -9.04 1.84
CA ASP A 119 13.95 -9.80 0.59
C ASP A 119 15.00 -10.91 0.61
N TYR A 120 14.53 -12.15 0.56
CA TYR A 120 15.40 -13.30 0.45
C TYR A 120 15.69 -13.58 -1.03
N ASN A 121 16.95 -13.35 -1.43
CA ASN A 121 17.43 -13.58 -2.80
C ASN A 121 18.17 -14.93 -2.97
N GLY A 122 18.15 -15.78 -1.94
CA GLY A 122 18.76 -17.11 -2.02
C GLY A 122 17.84 -18.14 -2.65
N ASP A 123 18.35 -19.35 -2.85
CA ASP A 123 17.53 -20.47 -3.31
C ASP A 123 16.44 -20.79 -2.28
N ILE A 124 15.21 -21.00 -2.76
CA ILE A 124 14.12 -21.48 -1.91
C ILE A 124 14.47 -22.92 -1.51
N ILE A 125 14.92 -23.09 -0.26
CA ILE A 125 15.19 -24.42 0.29
C ILE A 125 13.89 -24.97 0.87
N LEU A 126 13.24 -25.85 0.12
CA LEU A 126 12.06 -26.61 0.59
C LEU A 126 12.43 -27.89 1.35
N LYS A 127 13.73 -28.14 1.56
CA LYS A 127 14.22 -29.30 2.30
C LYS A 127 14.42 -28.92 3.76
N ALA A 128 13.97 -29.78 4.66
CA ALA A 128 14.29 -29.65 6.08
C ALA A 128 15.82 -29.62 6.27
N PRO A 129 16.33 -28.81 7.21
CA PRO A 129 17.76 -28.77 7.50
C PRO A 129 18.23 -30.15 8.01
N THR A 130 19.50 -30.48 7.82
CA THR A 130 20.05 -31.81 8.13
C THR A 130 19.89 -32.21 9.59
N ASN A 131 19.84 -31.23 10.50
CA ASN A 131 19.63 -31.38 11.94
C ASN A 131 18.15 -31.29 12.36
N PHE A 132 17.18 -31.37 11.45
CA PHE A 132 15.75 -31.22 11.77
C PHE A 132 15.27 -32.18 12.87
N LYS A 133 15.82 -33.41 12.90
CA LYS A 133 15.51 -34.43 13.91
C LYS A 133 16.10 -34.13 15.29
N ASP A 134 16.99 -33.15 15.38
CA ASP A 134 17.67 -32.73 16.60
C ASP A 134 17.15 -31.38 17.11
N LEU A 135 16.24 -30.72 16.37
CA LEU A 135 15.60 -29.47 16.79
C LEU A 135 14.62 -29.70 17.93
N GLU A 136 14.42 -28.70 18.77
CA GLU A 136 13.38 -28.74 19.80
C GLU A 136 11.97 -28.78 19.18
N PRO A 137 10.96 -29.35 19.86
CA PRO A 137 9.62 -29.53 19.28
C PRO A 137 8.95 -28.24 18.79
N ASP A 138 9.18 -27.11 19.46
CA ASP A 138 8.66 -25.79 19.09
C ASP A 138 9.33 -25.21 17.83
N GLU A 139 10.61 -25.51 17.62
CA GLU A 139 11.34 -25.15 16.41
C GLU A 139 10.88 -25.98 15.20
N ARG A 140 10.51 -27.26 15.40
CA ARG A 140 9.98 -28.12 14.32
C ARG A 140 8.63 -27.64 13.78
N ILE A 141 7.74 -27.17 14.67
CA ILE A 141 6.40 -26.68 14.30
C ILE A 141 6.48 -25.53 13.28
N ARG A 142 7.51 -24.69 13.34
CA ARG A 142 7.72 -23.58 12.40
C ARG A 142 7.99 -24.04 10.96
N TYR A 143 8.43 -25.28 10.77
CA TYR A 143 8.65 -25.88 9.45
C TYR A 143 7.42 -26.62 8.94
N ASP A 144 6.60 -27.19 9.82
CA ASP A 144 5.38 -27.93 9.46
C ASP A 144 4.17 -27.00 9.18
N SER A 145 4.24 -25.73 9.59
CA SER A 145 3.17 -24.74 9.40
C SER A 145 3.25 -23.95 8.08
N LYS A 146 4.04 -24.40 7.10
CA LYS A 146 4.19 -23.76 5.77
C LYS A 146 3.52 -24.54 4.66
#